data_AF-A0A226F1Q2-F1
#
_entry.id   AF-A0A226F1Q2-F1
#
_cell.length_a   1.000
_cell.length_b   1.000
_cell.length_c   1.000
_cell.angle_alpha   90.00
_cell.angle_beta   90.00
_cell.angle_gamma   90.00
#
_symmetry.space_group_name_H-M   'P 1'
#
loop_
_entity.id
_entity.type
_entity.pdbx_description
1 polymer ?
#
loop_
_entity_poly.entity_id
_entity_poly.type
_entity_poly.pdbx_seq_one_letter_code
_entity_poly.pdbx_strand_id
1 'polypeptide(L)'
;MKTELIHSYSTASLSALAKSDSSLSLSAEFHPGGYSSSPQPPETKSSNLDLAKAVAREWWVKTARRKTIERKFPMIRWLPNYSTDKLVSDIVAGFTVGLTILPQGLAYAQVAGLPPQYGLYSGFVGCFVYILLGGTAEVTIGPTAIMSIITYTFFNNFLFLAGFIVNFISTPVNSGFTSAAAITICSTQIKGLLGLKFAAEGFLPTIKGAIQHIYEVRLSDSILSLICIISLLVLMKLQLLLRFVTNRIPILNQPLWFISTARNAIIVIVCTAVAAGIGPSQPFSIVGHIVPGLPEFASPPFTIQDPATNVTYSFTDILQEEASALVVLPLLSIMEHITIAKAFARPENPIDASQEMLSIGISNIIGSFFR
;
A
#
# COMPACT_ATOMS: atom_id res chain seq x y z
N MET A 1 -20.31 31.18 -0.08
CA MET A 1 -19.58 31.89 -1.16
C MET A 1 -18.69 30.99 -2.04
N LYS A 2 -18.31 29.76 -1.64
CA LYS A 2 -17.55 28.82 -2.51
C LYS A 2 -18.42 27.88 -3.37
N THR A 3 -19.71 27.75 -3.09
CA THR A 3 -20.62 26.83 -3.79
C THR A 3 -21.21 27.41 -5.09
N GLU A 4 -21.33 28.74 -5.20
CA GLU A 4 -21.90 29.39 -6.40
C GLU A 4 -20.91 29.49 -7.57
N LEU A 5 -19.60 29.47 -7.30
CA LEU A 5 -18.57 29.52 -8.35
C LEU A 5 -18.50 28.22 -9.16
N ILE A 6 -18.74 27.05 -8.56
CA ILE A 6 -18.67 25.76 -9.26
C ILE A 6 -19.90 25.56 -10.17
N HIS A 7 -21.06 26.10 -9.78
CA HIS A 7 -22.28 26.00 -10.58
C HIS A 7 -22.25 26.91 -11.83
N SER A 8 -21.55 28.05 -11.75
CA SER A 8 -21.39 29.00 -12.88
C SER A 8 -20.49 28.45 -14.01
N TYR A 9 -19.43 27.71 -13.68
CA TYR A 9 -18.55 27.11 -14.71
C TYR A 9 -19.22 25.94 -15.46
N SER A 10 -20.09 25.18 -14.79
CA SER A 10 -20.82 24.06 -15.42
C SER A 10 -21.86 24.55 -16.44
N THR A 11 -22.61 25.61 -16.12
CA THR A 11 -23.64 26.18 -16.99
C THR A 11 -23.08 26.97 -18.17
N ALA A 12 -21.93 27.65 -18.00
CA ALA A 12 -21.21 28.31 -19.09
C ALA A 12 -20.67 27.29 -20.12
N SER A 13 -20.23 26.12 -19.64
CA SER A 13 -19.72 25.03 -20.50
C SER A 13 -20.83 24.36 -21.30
N LEU A 14 -21.99 24.13 -20.67
CA LEU A 14 -23.17 23.53 -21.32
C LEU A 14 -23.83 24.47 -22.34
N SER A 15 -23.87 25.78 -22.07
CA SER A 15 -24.39 26.77 -23.03
C SER A 15 -23.46 27.01 -24.22
N ALA A 16 -22.14 26.82 -24.06
CA ALA A 16 -21.19 26.83 -25.17
C ALA A 16 -21.31 25.58 -26.07
N LEU A 17 -21.62 24.42 -25.49
CA LEU A 17 -21.93 23.19 -26.24
C LEU A 17 -23.28 23.30 -26.99
N ALA A 18 -24.31 23.90 -26.39
CA ALA A 18 -25.61 24.09 -27.04
C ALA A 18 -25.59 25.12 -28.19
N LYS A 19 -24.70 26.12 -28.14
CA LYS A 19 -24.51 27.09 -29.24
C LYS A 19 -23.68 26.55 -30.41
N SER A 20 -22.91 25.47 -30.20
CA SER A 20 -22.13 24.83 -31.27
C SER A 20 -23.01 24.04 -32.25
N ASP A 21 -24.18 23.57 -31.82
CA ASP A 21 -25.13 22.83 -32.67
C ASP A 21 -26.16 23.74 -33.36
N SER A 22 -26.31 25.01 -32.93
CA SER A 22 -27.32 25.93 -33.46
C SER A 22 -26.87 26.75 -34.68
N SER A 23 -25.64 26.60 -35.16
CA SER A 23 -25.09 27.38 -36.30
C SER A 23 -25.24 26.70 -37.67
N LEU A 24 -25.92 25.55 -37.75
CA LEU A 24 -26.35 24.92 -38.99
C LEU A 24 -27.81 25.28 -39.32
N SER A 25 -28.07 26.57 -39.56
CA SER A 25 -29.30 27.00 -40.22
C SER A 25 -29.07 26.98 -41.73
N LEU A 26 -29.69 26.03 -42.45
CA LEU A 26 -29.88 26.15 -43.89
C LEU A 26 -31.33 26.55 -44.18
N SER A 27 -31.46 27.78 -44.66
CA SER A 27 -32.63 28.34 -45.32
C SER A 27 -33.10 27.40 -46.44
N ALA A 28 -34.36 26.96 -46.38
CA ALA A 28 -35.01 26.29 -47.50
C ALA A 28 -36.31 27.06 -47.81
N GLU A 29 -36.22 27.95 -48.81
CA GLU A 29 -37.39 28.49 -49.50
C GLU A 29 -38.08 27.36 -50.25
N PHE A 30 -39.40 27.30 -50.09
CA PHE A 30 -40.27 26.27 -50.64
C PHE A 30 -40.71 26.68 -52.05
N HIS A 31 -40.14 26.05 -53.09
CA HIS A 31 -40.68 26.10 -54.45
C HIS A 31 -41.21 24.71 -54.84
N PRO A 32 -42.48 24.57 -55.28
CA PRO A 32 -43.01 23.28 -55.69
C PRO A 32 -42.75 23.06 -57.18
N GLY A 33 -42.04 21.97 -57.51
CA GLY A 33 -42.02 21.45 -58.87
C GLY A 33 -40.70 20.83 -59.30
N GLY A 34 -40.72 19.55 -59.64
CA GLY A 34 -39.67 18.90 -60.43
C GLY A 34 -39.06 17.67 -59.78
N TYR A 35 -39.59 16.49 -60.09
CA TYR A 35 -38.85 15.24 -59.93
C TYR A 35 -37.66 15.25 -60.88
N SER A 36 -36.43 15.34 -60.36
CA SER A 36 -35.23 14.95 -61.08
C SER A 36 -34.28 14.21 -60.14
N SER A 37 -33.79 13.06 -60.61
CA SER A 37 -32.93 12.11 -59.92
C SER A 37 -31.63 12.75 -59.44
N SER A 38 -31.38 12.70 -58.13
CA SER A 38 -30.09 13.04 -57.53
C SER A 38 -29.05 11.95 -57.79
N PRO A 39 -27.77 12.28 -58.07
CA PRO A 39 -26.69 11.31 -58.16
C PRO A 39 -26.35 10.79 -56.75
N GLN A 40 -26.18 9.48 -56.61
CA GLN A 40 -25.67 8.89 -55.36
C GLN A 40 -24.27 9.44 -55.02
N PRO A 41 -23.96 9.72 -53.75
CA PRO A 41 -22.61 10.08 -53.35
C PRO A 41 -21.66 8.88 -53.54
N PRO A 42 -20.38 9.10 -53.87
CA PRO A 42 -19.45 8.02 -54.11
C PRO A 42 -19.22 7.23 -52.81
N GLU A 43 -19.38 5.90 -52.87
CA GLU A 43 -19.00 4.98 -51.80
C GLU A 43 -17.50 5.04 -51.55
N THR A 44 -17.06 5.95 -50.67
CA THR A 44 -15.73 5.88 -50.08
C THR A 44 -15.73 4.74 -49.06
N LYS A 45 -15.26 3.56 -49.49
CA LYS A 45 -14.79 2.49 -48.60
C LYS A 45 -13.57 3.00 -47.83
N SER A 46 -13.78 3.85 -46.82
CA SER A 46 -12.76 4.16 -45.83
C SER A 46 -12.53 2.88 -45.02
N SER A 47 -11.34 2.32 -45.17
CA SER A 47 -10.97 1.06 -44.53
C SER A 47 -11.06 1.24 -43.00
N ASN A 48 -11.66 0.29 -42.28
CA ASN A 48 -11.67 0.24 -40.82
C ASN A 48 -10.25 0.41 -40.23
N LEU A 49 -9.23 0.07 -41.01
CA LEU A 49 -7.82 0.26 -40.68
C LEU A 49 -7.40 1.74 -40.63
N ASP A 50 -7.95 2.60 -41.49
CA ASP A 50 -7.64 4.03 -41.53
C ASP A 50 -8.35 4.78 -40.39
N LEU A 51 -9.56 4.34 -40.03
CA LEU A 51 -10.25 4.81 -38.82
C LEU A 51 -9.49 4.37 -37.55
N ALA A 52 -9.04 3.10 -37.48
CA ALA A 52 -8.23 2.61 -36.37
C ALA A 52 -6.90 3.35 -36.24
N LYS A 53 -6.23 3.65 -37.37
CA LYS A 53 -5.00 4.47 -37.39
C LYS A 53 -5.26 5.91 -36.97
N ALA A 54 -6.38 6.52 -37.36
CA ALA A 54 -6.75 7.87 -36.97
C ALA A 54 -7.04 7.95 -35.46
N VAL A 55 -7.80 7.00 -34.92
CA VAL A 55 -8.08 6.88 -33.48
C VAL A 55 -6.80 6.59 -32.70
N ALA A 56 -5.95 5.68 -33.17
CA ALA A 56 -4.67 5.38 -32.55
C ALA A 56 -3.74 6.59 -32.58
N ARG A 57 -3.73 7.38 -33.66
CA ARG A 57 -2.94 8.60 -33.79
C ARG A 57 -3.45 9.70 -32.86
N GLU A 58 -4.76 9.93 -32.78
CA GLU A 58 -5.34 10.87 -31.81
C GLU A 58 -5.07 10.44 -30.37
N TRP A 59 -5.20 9.14 -30.07
CA TRP A 59 -4.89 8.58 -28.75
C TRP A 59 -3.41 8.76 -28.43
N TRP A 60 -2.50 8.52 -29.39
CA TRP A 60 -1.07 8.77 -29.25
C TRP A 60 -0.77 10.24 -29.00
N VAL A 61 -1.36 11.18 -29.75
CA VAL A 61 -1.11 12.62 -29.58
C VAL A 61 -1.67 13.14 -28.24
N LYS A 62 -2.82 12.62 -27.79
CA LYS A 62 -3.38 12.95 -26.45
C LYS A 62 -2.55 12.34 -25.32
N THR A 63 -2.03 11.12 -25.50
CA THR A 63 -1.25 10.39 -24.48
C THR A 63 0.20 10.86 -24.40
N ALA A 64 0.79 11.23 -25.55
CA ALA A 64 2.16 11.73 -25.66
C ALA A 64 2.32 13.22 -25.33
N ARG A 65 1.22 13.90 -24.96
CA ARG A 65 1.30 15.28 -24.47
C ARG A 65 2.12 15.28 -23.18
N ARG A 66 3.20 16.08 -23.14
CA ARG A 66 4.15 16.16 -22.02
C ARG A 66 3.49 16.22 -20.64
N LYS A 67 2.43 17.01 -20.47
CA LYS A 67 1.66 17.10 -19.22
C LYS A 67 1.02 15.78 -18.77
N THR A 68 0.56 14.95 -19.71
CA THR A 68 -0.05 13.63 -19.44
C THR A 68 1.02 12.62 -19.01
N ILE A 69 2.17 12.61 -19.69
CA ILE A 69 3.32 11.78 -19.34
C ILE A 69 3.84 12.15 -17.95
N GLU A 70 4.05 13.44 -17.69
CA GLU A 70 4.49 13.95 -16.38
C GLU A 70 3.48 13.68 -15.25
N ARG A 71 2.19 13.50 -15.57
CA ARG A 71 1.18 13.08 -14.58
C ARG A 71 1.26 11.59 -14.28
N LYS A 72 1.46 10.76 -15.31
CA LYS A 72 1.52 9.29 -15.17
C LYS A 72 2.85 8.78 -14.62
N PHE A 73 3.94 9.49 -14.90
CA PHE A 73 5.29 9.19 -14.43
C PHE A 73 5.85 10.42 -13.68
N PRO A 74 5.50 10.59 -12.39
CA PRO A 74 5.97 11.72 -11.59
C PRO A 74 7.50 11.83 -11.52
N MET A 75 8.22 10.72 -11.72
CA MET A 75 9.69 10.68 -11.86
C MET A 75 10.25 11.73 -12.81
N ILE A 76 9.59 11.98 -13.93
CA ILE A 76 10.05 12.92 -14.96
C ILE A 76 10.03 14.37 -14.46
N ARG A 77 9.22 14.68 -13.42
CA ARG A 77 9.14 16.03 -12.83
C ARG A 77 10.25 16.28 -11.81
N TRP A 78 10.53 15.31 -10.94
CA TRP A 78 11.47 15.51 -9.83
C TRP A 78 12.91 15.16 -10.19
N LEU A 79 13.14 14.18 -11.07
CA LEU A 79 14.48 13.72 -11.43
C LEU A 79 15.39 14.82 -12.00
N PRO A 80 14.92 15.73 -12.88
CA PRO A 80 15.75 16.82 -13.39
C PRO A 80 16.15 17.86 -12.33
N ASN A 81 15.39 17.96 -11.23
CA ASN A 81 15.60 18.92 -10.14
C ASN A 81 16.28 18.26 -8.92
N TYR A 82 16.91 17.10 -9.13
CA TYR A 82 17.54 16.32 -8.09
C TYR A 82 18.99 16.77 -7.88
N SER A 83 19.34 17.12 -6.64
CA SER A 83 20.67 17.63 -6.27
C SER A 83 21.48 16.59 -5.50
N THR A 84 22.80 16.77 -5.46
CA THR A 84 23.71 15.92 -4.68
C THR A 84 23.44 15.96 -3.18
N ASP A 85 23.00 17.11 -2.66
CA ASP A 85 22.67 17.25 -1.23
C ASP A 85 21.41 16.44 -0.87
N LYS A 86 20.44 16.37 -1.80
CA LYS A 86 19.27 15.49 -1.66
C LYS A 86 19.68 14.03 -1.70
N LEU A 87 20.63 13.64 -2.57
CA LEU A 87 21.15 12.28 -2.61
C LEU A 87 21.73 11.83 -1.27
N VAL A 88 22.56 12.65 -0.63
CA VAL A 88 23.15 12.30 0.67
C VAL A 88 22.05 12.19 1.74
N SER A 89 21.09 13.12 1.74
CA SER A 89 19.96 13.11 2.67
C SER A 89 19.07 11.87 2.47
N ASP A 90 18.78 11.50 1.23
CA ASP A 90 17.96 10.35 0.86
C ASP A 90 18.67 9.02 1.14
N ILE A 91 20.00 8.95 1.02
CA ILE A 91 20.78 7.76 1.43
C ILE A 91 20.65 7.54 2.95
N VAL A 92 20.80 8.60 3.74
CA VAL A 92 20.66 8.51 5.21
C VAL A 92 19.22 8.14 5.59
N ALA A 93 18.23 8.77 4.96
CA ALA A 93 16.81 8.45 5.18
C ALA A 93 16.49 7.02 4.75
N GLY A 94 16.93 6.58 3.58
CA GLY A 94 16.72 5.24 3.04
C GLY A 94 17.35 4.15 3.90
N PHE A 95 18.58 4.35 4.39
CA PHE A 95 19.20 3.42 5.35
C PHE A 95 18.39 3.32 6.64
N THR A 96 17.93 4.46 7.14
CA THR A 96 17.15 4.55 8.38
C THR A 96 15.77 3.87 8.26
N VAL A 97 15.08 4.09 7.14
CA VAL A 97 13.80 3.45 6.82
C VAL A 97 14.00 1.95 6.59
N GLY A 98 15.03 1.54 5.86
CA GLY A 98 15.37 0.14 5.62
C GLY A 98 15.61 -0.63 6.92
N LEU A 99 16.42 -0.07 7.84
CA LEU A 99 16.63 -0.66 9.18
C LEU A 99 15.33 -0.80 9.98
N THR A 100 14.35 0.06 9.73
CA THR A 100 13.05 -0.01 10.42
C THR A 100 12.14 -1.07 9.80
N ILE A 101 12.10 -1.16 8.47
CA ILE A 101 11.25 -2.08 7.71
C ILE A 101 11.68 -3.54 7.89
N LEU A 102 12.99 -3.83 8.01
CA LEU A 102 13.48 -5.21 8.11
C LEU A 102 12.86 -6.00 9.29
N PRO A 103 12.97 -5.56 10.56
CA PRO A 103 12.26 -6.20 11.67
C PRO A 103 10.73 -6.21 11.52
N GLN A 104 10.16 -5.11 11.00
CA GLN A 104 8.72 -4.97 10.87
C GLN A 104 8.14 -5.96 9.87
N GLY A 105 8.75 -6.10 8.70
CA GLY A 105 8.32 -7.05 7.67
C GLY A 105 8.33 -8.49 8.19
N LEU A 106 9.42 -8.90 8.86
CA LEU A 106 9.51 -10.24 9.46
C LEU A 106 8.39 -10.51 10.47
N ALA A 107 8.11 -9.55 11.36
CA ALA A 107 7.04 -9.66 12.34
C ALA A 107 5.65 -9.70 11.68
N TYR A 108 5.42 -8.83 10.68
CA TYR A 108 4.15 -8.73 9.97
C TYR A 108 3.82 -9.98 9.15
N ALA A 109 4.82 -10.63 8.54
CA ALA A 109 4.61 -11.94 7.90
C ALA A 109 4.12 -13.01 8.89
N GLN A 110 4.68 -13.05 10.10
CA GLN A 110 4.23 -13.98 11.15
C GLN A 110 2.81 -13.66 11.61
N VAL A 111 2.44 -12.37 11.67
CA VAL A 111 1.06 -11.95 11.95
C VAL A 111 0.12 -12.37 10.81
N ALA A 112 0.61 -12.35 9.57
CA ALA A 112 -0.10 -12.84 8.40
C ALA A 112 -0.16 -14.38 8.30
N GLY A 113 0.41 -15.12 9.28
CA GLY A 113 0.52 -16.59 9.23
C GLY A 113 1.43 -17.12 8.12
N LEU A 114 2.25 -16.25 7.51
CA LEU A 114 3.15 -16.58 6.41
C LEU A 114 4.59 -16.78 6.90
N PRO A 115 5.44 -17.47 6.12
CA PRO A 115 6.86 -17.55 6.41
C PRO A 115 7.49 -16.14 6.49
N PRO A 116 8.41 -15.87 7.44
CA PRO A 116 8.92 -14.53 7.72
C PRO A 116 9.49 -13.78 6.50
N GLN A 117 10.12 -14.49 5.56
CA GLN A 117 10.70 -13.89 4.35
C GLN A 117 9.68 -13.18 3.46
N TYR A 118 8.40 -13.58 3.47
CA TYR A 118 7.37 -12.95 2.65
C TYR A 118 7.16 -11.48 3.02
N GLY A 119 7.37 -11.12 4.29
CA GLY A 119 7.29 -9.73 4.72
C GLY A 119 8.46 -8.88 4.22
N LEU A 120 9.61 -9.51 3.92
CA LEU A 120 10.72 -8.84 3.25
C LEU A 120 10.45 -8.69 1.75
N TYR A 121 9.91 -9.73 1.12
CA TYR A 121 9.58 -9.71 -0.32
C TYR A 121 8.48 -8.69 -0.65
N SER A 122 7.45 -8.58 0.19
CA SER A 122 6.35 -7.63 -0.01
C SER A 122 6.79 -6.16 0.00
N GLY A 123 7.87 -5.83 0.70
CA GLY A 123 8.43 -4.47 0.73
C GLY A 123 9.48 -4.18 -0.34
N PHE A 124 9.91 -5.18 -1.11
CA PHE A 124 11.02 -5.05 -2.05
C PHE A 124 10.57 -4.49 -3.40
N VAL A 125 9.76 -5.25 -4.15
CA VAL A 125 9.40 -4.91 -5.54
C VAL A 125 8.53 -3.67 -5.62
N GLY A 126 7.59 -3.52 -4.67
CA GLY A 126 6.68 -2.38 -4.62
C GLY A 126 7.40 -1.04 -4.54
N CYS A 127 8.54 -0.96 -3.84
CA CYS A 127 9.33 0.27 -3.77
C CYS A 127 9.88 0.70 -5.13
N PHE A 128 10.43 -0.23 -5.93
CA PHE A 128 10.95 0.09 -7.26
C PHE A 128 9.86 0.55 -8.22
N VAL A 129 8.70 -0.09 -8.15
CA VAL A 129 7.53 0.31 -8.96
C VAL A 129 7.03 1.70 -8.52
N TYR A 130 6.99 1.95 -7.22
CA TYR A 130 6.54 3.23 -6.67
C TYR A 130 7.48 4.39 -7.01
N ILE A 131 8.79 4.17 -7.13
CA ILE A 131 9.73 5.21 -7.59
C ILE A 131 9.33 5.75 -8.99
N LEU A 132 8.78 4.87 -9.85
CA LEU A 132 8.41 5.23 -11.22
C LEU A 132 7.03 5.91 -11.29
N LEU A 133 6.08 5.44 -10.46
CA LEU A 133 4.64 5.76 -10.59
C LEU A 133 4.07 6.57 -9.42
N GLY A 134 4.72 6.56 -8.26
CA GLY A 134 4.28 7.22 -7.04
C GLY A 134 4.29 8.75 -7.17
N GLY A 135 3.25 9.39 -6.63
CA GLY A 135 3.12 10.85 -6.64
C GLY A 135 3.83 11.53 -5.47
N THR A 136 4.06 10.78 -4.38
CA THR A 136 4.61 11.30 -3.12
C THR A 136 5.99 10.71 -2.87
N ALA A 137 7.04 11.54 -2.90
CA ALA A 137 8.43 11.08 -2.83
C ALA A 137 8.81 10.52 -1.46
N GLU A 138 8.16 10.98 -0.39
CA GLU A 138 8.45 10.59 1.00
C GLU A 138 7.81 9.25 1.41
N VAL A 139 6.89 8.69 0.61
CA VAL A 139 6.16 7.47 0.94
C VAL A 139 6.92 6.24 0.46
N THR A 140 6.93 5.19 1.28
CA THR A 140 7.50 3.88 0.94
C THR A 140 6.41 2.82 0.95
N ILE A 141 6.48 1.87 0.00
CA ILE A 141 5.55 0.73 -0.05
C ILE A 141 6.15 -0.42 0.74
N GLY A 142 5.39 -0.95 1.68
CA GLY A 142 5.79 -2.11 2.47
C GLY A 142 4.62 -2.78 3.16
N PRO A 143 4.85 -3.93 3.81
CA PRO A 143 3.82 -4.58 4.59
C PRO A 143 3.38 -3.69 5.76
N THR A 144 2.08 -3.67 6.02
CA THR A 144 1.51 -2.99 7.19
C THR A 144 0.88 -4.02 8.13
N ALA A 145 0.82 -3.70 9.42
CA ALA A 145 0.19 -4.57 10.41
C ALA A 145 -1.27 -4.86 10.06
N ILE A 146 -1.97 -3.84 9.54
CA ILE A 146 -3.38 -3.91 9.14
C ILE A 146 -3.55 -4.86 7.96
N MET A 147 -2.78 -4.67 6.88
CA MET A 147 -2.81 -5.58 5.73
C MET A 147 -2.44 -7.01 6.12
N SER A 148 -1.50 -7.20 7.05
CA SER A 148 -1.08 -8.53 7.50
C SER A 148 -2.19 -9.29 8.24
N ILE A 149 -2.86 -8.63 9.20
CA ILE A 149 -3.98 -9.23 9.94
C ILE A 149 -5.13 -9.55 9.00
N ILE A 150 -5.41 -8.66 8.06
CA ILE A 150 -6.58 -8.79 7.19
C ILE A 150 -6.34 -9.84 6.12
N THR A 151 -5.14 -9.93 5.56
CA THR A 151 -4.72 -11.07 4.73
C THR A 151 -4.94 -12.38 5.49
N TYR A 152 -4.45 -12.50 6.73
CA TYR A 152 -4.66 -13.71 7.52
C TYR A 152 -6.13 -13.99 7.83
N THR A 153 -6.93 -12.95 8.11
CA THR A 153 -8.35 -13.10 8.42
C THR A 153 -9.14 -13.56 7.19
N PHE A 154 -8.86 -13.02 6.01
CA PHE A 154 -9.51 -13.46 4.77
C PHE A 154 -9.10 -14.87 4.34
N PHE A 155 -7.84 -15.26 4.56
CA PHE A 155 -7.43 -16.65 4.31
C PHE A 155 -8.19 -17.68 5.16
N ASN A 156 -8.79 -17.27 6.28
CA ASN A 156 -9.42 -18.19 7.24
C ASN A 156 -10.91 -17.92 7.49
N ASN A 157 -11.45 -16.77 7.11
CA ASN A 157 -12.83 -16.39 7.36
C ASN A 157 -13.39 -15.46 6.28
N PHE A 158 -14.56 -15.82 5.76
CA PHE A 158 -15.33 -15.05 4.80
C PHE A 158 -16.01 -13.85 5.46
N LEU A 159 -15.58 -12.61 5.13
CA LEU A 159 -16.21 -11.40 5.65
C LEU A 159 -16.54 -10.37 4.56
N PHE A 160 -17.83 -10.22 4.25
CA PHE A 160 -18.33 -9.19 3.33
C PHE A 160 -18.20 -7.77 3.88
N LEU A 161 -17.37 -6.93 3.23
CA LEU A 161 -17.49 -5.47 3.30
C LEU A 161 -17.56 -4.88 1.87
N ALA A 162 -18.53 -4.00 1.63
CA ALA A 162 -18.80 -3.40 0.33
C ALA A 162 -17.88 -2.21 0.01
N GLY A 163 -17.28 -2.21 -1.18
CA GLY A 163 -16.23 -1.28 -1.63
C GLY A 163 -16.69 0.04 -2.23
N PHE A 164 -17.91 0.49 -1.96
CA PHE A 164 -18.38 1.80 -2.46
C PHE A 164 -17.92 2.98 -1.57
N ILE A 165 -17.30 2.71 -0.42
CA ILE A 165 -17.21 3.68 0.68
C ILE A 165 -15.92 4.53 0.70
N VAL A 166 -14.90 4.25 -0.14
CA VAL A 166 -13.57 4.92 -0.05
C VAL A 166 -13.62 6.43 -0.14
N ASN A 167 -14.50 6.95 -0.99
CA ASN A 167 -14.57 8.39 -1.22
C ASN A 167 -15.39 9.13 -0.14
N PHE A 168 -15.98 8.42 0.81
CA PHE A 168 -16.82 8.98 1.88
C PHE A 168 -16.30 8.69 3.30
N ILE A 169 -15.07 8.18 3.44
CA ILE A 169 -14.53 7.86 4.75
C ILE A 169 -14.13 9.14 5.46
N SER A 170 -14.94 9.51 6.45
CA SER A 170 -14.72 10.69 7.28
C SER A 170 -13.54 10.44 8.25
N THR A 171 -12.87 11.50 8.68
CA THR A 171 -11.80 11.43 9.68
C THR A 171 -12.22 10.68 10.97
N PRO A 172 -13.47 10.84 11.48
CA PRO A 172 -13.96 10.02 12.59
C PRO A 172 -13.98 8.51 12.30
N VAL A 173 -14.35 8.09 11.09
CA VAL A 173 -14.35 6.67 10.71
C VAL A 173 -12.93 6.12 10.65
N ASN A 174 -11.99 6.87 10.07
CA ASN A 174 -10.57 6.49 10.06
C ASN A 174 -10.01 6.35 11.48
N SER A 175 -10.39 7.26 12.38
CA SER A 175 -9.98 7.20 13.79
C SER A 175 -10.55 5.97 14.51
N GLY A 176 -11.84 5.70 14.35
CA GLY A 176 -12.49 4.50 14.91
C GLY A 176 -11.88 3.20 14.38
N PHE A 177 -11.66 3.12 13.06
CA PHE A 177 -11.01 1.98 12.42
C PHE A 177 -9.58 1.76 12.94
N THR A 178 -8.76 2.81 12.97
CA THR A 178 -7.36 2.72 13.47
C THR A 178 -7.32 2.27 14.93
N SER A 179 -8.27 2.72 15.75
CA SER A 179 -8.38 2.34 17.16
C SER A 179 -8.77 0.87 17.33
N ALA A 180 -9.75 0.39 16.56
CA ALA A 180 -10.15 -1.02 16.55
C ALA A 180 -9.02 -1.93 16.02
N ALA A 181 -8.32 -1.49 14.96
CA ALA A 181 -7.15 -2.17 14.43
C ALA A 181 -6.03 -2.25 15.49
N ALA A 182 -5.75 -1.15 16.21
CA ALA A 182 -4.76 -1.14 17.29
C ALA A 182 -5.10 -2.13 18.42
N ILE A 183 -6.35 -2.17 18.86
CA ILE A 183 -6.81 -3.13 19.88
C ILE A 183 -6.64 -4.57 19.37
N THR A 184 -6.98 -4.82 18.11
CA THR A 184 -6.86 -6.14 17.48
C THR A 184 -5.38 -6.56 17.35
N ILE A 185 -4.49 -5.65 16.94
CA ILE A 185 -3.05 -5.88 16.89
C ILE A 185 -2.54 -6.23 18.29
N CYS A 186 -2.81 -5.39 19.29
CA CYS A 186 -2.38 -5.63 20.67
C CYS A 186 -2.84 -6.99 21.19
N SER A 187 -4.11 -7.37 20.95
CA SER A 187 -4.65 -8.66 21.36
C SER A 187 -4.00 -9.83 20.64
N THR A 188 -3.81 -9.74 19.32
CA THR A 188 -3.20 -10.80 18.51
C THR A 188 -1.71 -11.01 18.81
N GLN A 189 -1.02 -9.99 19.34
CA GLN A 189 0.37 -10.12 19.80
C GLN A 189 0.53 -10.84 21.15
N ILE A 190 -0.53 -10.96 21.98
CA ILE A 190 -0.44 -11.58 23.32
C ILE A 190 0.13 -13.00 23.26
N LYS A 191 -0.25 -13.79 22.25
CA LYS A 191 0.27 -15.16 22.07
C LYS A 191 1.79 -15.19 21.93
N GLY A 192 2.35 -14.27 21.13
CA GLY A 192 3.79 -14.16 20.91
C GLY A 192 4.53 -13.60 22.13
N LEU A 193 3.94 -12.62 22.82
CA LEU A 193 4.53 -12.04 24.03
C LEU A 193 4.65 -13.03 25.18
N LEU A 194 3.68 -13.94 25.33
CA LEU A 194 3.66 -14.96 26.39
C LEU A 194 4.28 -16.30 25.97
N GLY A 195 4.69 -16.46 24.71
CA GLY A 195 5.23 -17.70 24.17
C GLY A 195 4.20 -18.83 24.03
N LEU A 196 2.92 -18.50 23.93
CA LEU A 196 1.82 -19.45 23.81
C LEU A 196 1.65 -19.92 22.35
N LYS A 197 1.34 -21.20 22.16
CA LYS A 197 1.18 -21.82 20.83
C LYS A 197 -0.22 -22.39 20.67
N PHE A 198 -1.14 -21.58 20.17
CA PHE A 198 -2.50 -22.00 19.82
C PHE A 198 -2.97 -21.29 18.55
N ALA A 199 -3.90 -21.94 17.83
CA ALA A 199 -4.55 -21.36 16.67
C ALA A 199 -5.75 -20.52 17.14
N ALA A 200 -5.62 -19.20 17.04
CA ALA A 200 -6.72 -18.28 17.28
C ALA A 200 -6.53 -17.00 16.46
N GLU A 201 -7.66 -16.43 16.07
CA GLU A 201 -7.72 -15.37 15.06
C GLU A 201 -8.62 -14.23 15.53
N GLY A 202 -8.25 -13.01 15.18
CA GLY A 202 -8.97 -11.83 15.63
C GLY A 202 -8.95 -11.64 17.16
N PHE A 203 -9.71 -10.65 17.61
CA PHE A 203 -9.68 -10.21 19.00
C PHE A 203 -10.24 -11.26 19.99
N LEU A 204 -11.52 -11.63 19.83
CA LEU A 204 -12.21 -12.48 20.82
C LEU A 204 -11.63 -13.90 20.95
N PRO A 205 -11.39 -14.65 19.86
CA PRO A 205 -10.78 -15.97 19.95
C PRO A 205 -9.39 -15.94 20.58
N THR A 206 -8.57 -14.93 20.26
CA THR A 206 -7.22 -14.81 20.83
C THR A 206 -7.26 -14.57 22.34
N ILE A 207 -8.14 -13.69 22.82
CA ILE A 207 -8.30 -13.45 24.26
C ILE A 207 -8.78 -14.72 24.98
N LYS A 208 -9.78 -15.41 24.43
CA LYS A 208 -10.27 -16.68 25.02
C LYS A 208 -9.17 -17.74 25.06
N GLY A 209 -8.45 -17.91 23.95
CA GLY A 209 -7.35 -18.86 23.86
C GLY A 209 -6.21 -18.53 24.83
N ALA A 210 -5.86 -17.25 24.99
CA ALA A 210 -4.84 -16.80 25.92
C ALA A 210 -5.23 -17.08 27.40
N ILE A 211 -6.50 -16.92 27.74
CA ILE A 211 -7.00 -17.24 29.09
C ILE A 211 -6.99 -18.76 29.33
N GLN A 212 -7.39 -19.56 28.35
CA GLN A 212 -7.42 -21.02 28.46
C GLN A 212 -6.01 -21.62 28.60
N HIS A 213 -5.04 -21.11 27.83
CA HIS A 213 -3.66 -21.61 27.82
C HIS A 213 -2.75 -20.80 28.75
N ILE A 214 -3.29 -20.05 29.71
CA ILE A 214 -2.48 -19.20 30.61
C ILE A 214 -1.48 -20.01 31.46
N TYR A 215 -1.73 -21.31 31.64
CA TYR A 215 -0.84 -22.21 32.36
C TYR A 215 0.35 -22.70 31.52
N GLU A 216 0.32 -22.51 30.19
CA GLU A 216 1.37 -22.93 29.26
C GLU A 216 2.37 -21.79 28.95
N VAL A 217 2.28 -20.69 29.69
CA VAL A 217 3.13 -19.51 29.49
C VAL A 217 4.61 -19.87 29.63
N ARG A 218 5.38 -19.53 28.60
CA ARG A 218 6.84 -19.67 28.62
C ARG A 218 7.43 -18.42 29.28
N LEU A 219 7.95 -18.62 30.49
CA LEU A 219 8.49 -17.52 31.29
C LEU A 219 9.68 -16.84 30.60
N SER A 220 10.53 -17.61 29.90
CA SER A 220 11.67 -17.09 29.13
C SER A 220 11.23 -16.11 28.03
N ASP A 221 10.22 -16.49 27.24
CA ASP A 221 9.67 -15.65 26.16
C ASP A 221 8.98 -14.40 26.75
N SER A 222 8.23 -14.55 27.86
CA SER A 222 7.58 -13.45 28.57
C SER A 222 8.56 -12.41 29.15
N ILE A 223 9.66 -12.87 29.76
CA ILE A 223 10.68 -11.98 30.31
C ILE A 223 11.41 -11.26 29.17
N LEU A 224 11.79 -11.99 28.12
CA LEU A 224 12.46 -11.40 26.96
C LEU A 224 11.57 -10.34 26.29
N SER A 225 10.27 -10.62 26.11
CA SER A 225 9.33 -9.69 25.50
C SER A 225 9.12 -8.44 26.36
N LEU A 226 9.03 -8.58 27.69
CA LEU A 226 8.97 -7.45 28.62
C LEU A 226 10.24 -6.58 28.55
N ILE A 227 11.42 -7.19 28.55
CA ILE A 227 12.70 -6.49 28.41
C ILE A 227 12.73 -5.74 27.07
N CYS A 228 12.33 -6.39 25.97
CA CYS A 228 12.29 -5.77 24.65
C CYS A 228 11.36 -4.56 24.60
N ILE A 229 10.16 -4.65 25.19
CA ILE A 229 9.20 -3.53 25.26
C ILE A 229 9.81 -2.36 26.05
N ILE A 230 10.40 -2.63 27.22
CA ILE A 230 11.04 -1.59 28.03
C ILE A 230 12.20 -0.94 27.26
N SER A 231 13.07 -1.74 26.65
CA SER A 231 14.19 -1.24 25.85
C SER A 231 13.71 -0.39 24.68
N LEU A 232 12.65 -0.80 23.96
CA LEU A 232 12.04 -0.01 22.88
C LEU A 232 11.55 1.35 23.37
N LEU A 233 10.84 1.37 24.51
CA LEU A 233 10.31 2.60 25.09
C LEU A 233 11.43 3.55 25.55
N VAL A 234 12.48 3.00 26.16
CA VAL A 234 13.67 3.77 26.56
C VAL A 234 14.39 4.35 25.35
N LEU A 235 14.63 3.55 24.32
CA LEU A 235 15.25 3.99 23.06
C LEU A 235 14.41 5.04 22.32
N MET A 236 13.08 4.93 22.40
CA MET A 236 12.15 5.93 21.84
C MET A 236 12.22 7.26 22.58
N LYS A 237 12.44 7.24 23.90
CA LYS A 237 12.57 8.45 24.73
C LYS A 237 14.02 8.88 24.95
N LEU A 238 14.99 8.25 24.29
CA LEU A 238 16.43 8.45 24.52
C LEU A 238 16.86 9.91 24.37
N GLN A 239 16.42 10.58 23.30
CA GLN A 239 16.75 11.99 23.07
C GLN A 239 16.19 12.92 24.15
N LEU A 240 15.01 12.58 24.69
CA LEU A 240 14.38 13.33 25.78
C LEU A 240 15.11 13.08 27.10
N LEU A 241 15.48 11.83 27.37
CA LEU A 241 16.19 11.42 28.60
C LEU A 241 17.58 12.07 28.70
N LEU A 242 18.29 12.14 27.56
CA LEU A 242 19.63 12.71 27.47
C LEU A 242 19.62 14.19 27.07
N ARG A 243 18.49 14.89 27.15
CA ARG A 243 18.37 16.29 26.73
C ARG A 243 19.37 17.21 27.44
N PHE A 244 19.62 16.99 28.72
CA PHE A 244 20.61 17.76 29.49
C PHE A 244 22.04 17.59 28.95
N VAL A 245 22.44 16.35 28.62
CA VAL A 245 23.76 16.04 28.04
C VAL A 245 23.87 16.60 26.63
N THR A 246 22.81 16.44 25.85
CA THR A 246 22.74 16.84 24.45
C THR A 246 22.77 18.37 24.29
N ASN A 247 22.19 19.11 25.24
CA ASN A 247 22.33 20.56 25.31
C ASN A 247 23.75 21.02 25.65
N ARG A 248 24.54 20.19 26.37
CA ARG A 248 25.94 20.49 26.71
C ARG A 248 26.90 20.08 25.59
N ILE A 249 26.59 18.99 24.89
CA ILE A 249 27.43 18.39 23.85
C ILE A 249 26.57 18.20 22.59
N PRO A 250 26.44 19.23 21.74
CA PRO A 250 25.52 19.20 20.60
C PRO A 250 25.90 18.16 19.54
N ILE A 251 27.18 17.73 19.49
CA ILE A 251 27.65 16.68 18.59
C ILE A 251 27.02 15.30 18.87
N LEU A 252 26.47 15.08 20.08
CA LEU A 252 25.75 13.85 20.41
C LEU A 252 24.32 13.79 19.85
N ASN A 253 23.75 14.90 19.35
CA ASN A 253 22.38 14.92 18.81
C ASN A 253 22.19 13.93 17.67
N GLN A 254 23.10 13.96 16.70
CA GLN A 254 23.01 13.19 15.46
C GLN A 254 23.12 11.67 15.68
N PRO A 255 24.10 11.15 16.45
CA PRO A 255 24.14 9.72 16.76
C PRO A 255 22.96 9.28 17.65
N LEU A 256 22.52 10.09 18.61
CA LEU A 256 21.36 9.76 19.45
C LEU A 256 20.06 9.68 18.65
N TRP A 257 19.88 10.59 17.68
CA TRP A 257 18.78 10.52 16.72
C TRP A 257 18.82 9.22 15.92
N PHE A 258 20.00 8.87 15.40
CA PHE A 258 20.18 7.65 14.62
C PHE A 258 19.85 6.39 15.44
N ILE A 259 20.36 6.29 16.68
CA ILE A 259 20.07 5.19 17.61
C ILE A 259 18.57 5.09 17.92
N SER A 260 17.91 6.22 18.15
CA SER A 260 16.48 6.24 18.46
C SER A 260 15.63 5.78 17.27
N THR A 261 16.03 6.13 16.05
CA THR A 261 15.32 5.70 14.84
C THR A 261 15.60 4.23 14.52
N ALA A 262 16.83 3.76 14.65
CA ALA A 262 17.23 2.37 14.41
C ALA A 262 16.87 1.39 15.55
N ARG A 263 16.09 1.81 16.56
CA ARG A 263 15.76 1.03 17.77
C ARG A 263 15.26 -0.40 17.48
N ASN A 264 14.42 -0.58 16.45
CA ASN A 264 13.87 -1.88 16.10
C ASN A 264 14.97 -2.82 15.61
N ALA A 265 15.85 -2.34 14.72
CA ALA A 265 16.99 -3.12 14.24
C ALA A 265 17.98 -3.44 15.36
N ILE A 266 18.31 -2.45 16.19
CA ILE A 266 19.26 -2.62 17.31
C ILE A 266 18.78 -3.74 18.24
N ILE A 267 17.51 -3.73 18.62
CA ILE A 267 16.97 -4.76 19.53
C ILE A 267 16.99 -6.13 18.88
N VAL A 268 16.60 -6.26 17.61
CA VAL A 268 16.67 -7.55 16.90
C VAL A 268 18.11 -8.07 16.83
N ILE A 269 19.08 -7.22 16.50
CA ILE A 269 20.50 -7.61 16.42
C ILE A 269 21.01 -8.05 17.80
N VAL A 270 20.72 -7.29 18.85
CA VAL A 270 21.14 -7.61 20.23
C VAL A 270 20.51 -8.93 20.70
N CYS A 271 19.19 -9.11 20.51
CA CYS A 271 18.51 -10.34 20.89
C CYS A 271 19.05 -11.55 20.11
N THR A 272 19.34 -11.37 18.82
CA THR A 272 19.94 -12.41 17.98
C THR A 272 21.35 -12.77 18.45
N ALA A 273 22.17 -11.77 18.82
CA ALA A 273 23.51 -12.01 19.35
C ALA A 273 23.48 -12.73 20.70
N VAL A 274 22.56 -12.36 21.60
CA VAL A 274 22.36 -13.05 22.89
C VAL A 274 21.92 -14.49 22.67
N ALA A 275 20.94 -14.72 21.78
CA ALA A 275 20.47 -16.05 21.39
C ALA A 275 21.61 -16.91 20.83
N ALA A 276 22.43 -16.34 19.92
CA ALA A 276 23.58 -17.03 19.33
C ALA A 276 24.66 -17.38 20.37
N GLY A 277 24.89 -16.50 21.35
CA GLY A 277 25.86 -16.73 22.43
C GLY A 277 25.46 -17.82 23.43
N ILE A 278 24.15 -18.04 23.63
CA ILE A 278 23.63 -19.13 24.47
C ILE A 278 23.71 -20.48 23.73
N GLY A 279 23.61 -20.46 22.40
CA GLY A 279 23.71 -21.66 21.57
C GLY A 279 22.38 -22.42 21.40
N PRO A 280 22.42 -23.70 21.00
CA PRO A 280 21.22 -24.45 20.57
C PRO A 280 20.23 -24.79 21.69
N SER A 281 20.66 -24.77 22.96
CA SER A 281 19.80 -25.01 24.14
C SER A 281 19.09 -23.75 24.64
N GLN A 282 18.90 -22.75 23.79
CA GLN A 282 18.29 -21.49 24.19
C GLN A 282 16.82 -21.67 24.62
N PRO A 283 16.38 -20.99 25.69
CA PRO A 283 15.05 -21.16 26.24
C PRO A 283 13.97 -20.38 25.46
N PHE A 284 14.35 -19.66 24.40
CA PHE A 284 13.48 -18.73 23.67
C PHE A 284 12.89 -19.36 22.41
N SER A 285 11.75 -18.82 21.96
CA SER A 285 11.19 -19.13 20.64
C SER A 285 12.00 -18.48 19.53
N ILE A 286 12.49 -19.27 18.58
CA ILE A 286 13.26 -18.80 17.42
C ILE A 286 12.34 -18.73 16.20
N VAL A 287 12.54 -17.70 15.38
CA VAL A 287 11.81 -17.47 14.12
C VAL A 287 11.95 -18.64 13.12
N GLY A 288 13.05 -19.38 13.18
CA GLY A 288 13.34 -20.52 12.30
C GLY A 288 14.27 -20.17 11.14
N HIS A 289 14.36 -21.08 10.17
CA HIS A 289 15.20 -20.91 8.98
C HIS A 289 14.57 -19.94 7.98
N ILE A 290 15.29 -18.87 7.63
CA ILE A 290 14.90 -17.90 6.61
C ILE A 290 15.63 -18.25 5.32
N VAL A 291 14.89 -18.44 4.23
CA VAL A 291 15.46 -18.75 2.92
C VAL A 291 16.30 -17.55 2.45
N PRO A 292 17.61 -17.71 2.19
CA PRO A 292 18.42 -16.63 1.64
C PRO A 292 18.15 -16.46 0.15
N GLY A 293 18.20 -15.23 -0.32
CA GLY A 293 18.09 -14.91 -1.75
C GLY A 293 16.97 -13.93 -2.09
N LEU A 294 16.99 -13.48 -3.33
CA LEU A 294 15.93 -12.65 -3.91
C LEU A 294 14.70 -13.51 -4.22
N PRO A 295 13.49 -12.92 -4.18
CA PRO A 295 12.29 -13.63 -4.61
C PRO A 295 12.42 -14.05 -6.08
N GLU A 296 12.11 -15.30 -6.36
CA GLU A 296 12.07 -15.82 -7.72
C GLU A 296 10.88 -15.22 -8.47
N PHE A 297 11.10 -14.84 -9.72
CA PHE A 297 10.00 -14.47 -10.61
C PHE A 297 9.21 -15.72 -10.97
N ALA A 298 7.95 -15.77 -10.54
CA ALA A 298 7.03 -16.85 -10.85
C ALA A 298 5.64 -16.25 -11.07
N SER A 299 4.92 -16.73 -12.09
CA SER A 299 3.51 -16.38 -12.23
C SER A 299 2.73 -16.89 -11.01
N PRO A 300 1.80 -16.10 -10.45
CA PRO A 300 0.97 -16.56 -9.35
C PRO A 300 0.20 -17.83 -9.78
N PRO A 301 0.11 -18.85 -8.92
CA PRO A 301 -0.61 -20.07 -9.26
C PRO A 301 -2.10 -19.75 -9.41
N PHE A 302 -2.66 -20.06 -10.58
CA PHE A 302 -4.10 -19.93 -10.85
C PHE A 302 -4.90 -21.14 -10.36
N THR A 303 -4.22 -22.12 -9.77
CA THR A 303 -4.82 -23.33 -9.18
C THR A 303 -4.11 -23.65 -7.88
N ILE A 304 -4.87 -23.81 -6.81
CA ILE A 304 -4.34 -24.18 -5.50
C ILE A 304 -4.94 -25.53 -5.12
N GLN A 305 -4.09 -26.48 -4.75
CA GLN A 305 -4.54 -27.76 -4.18
C GLN A 305 -4.45 -27.65 -2.67
N ASP A 306 -5.58 -27.80 -1.98
CA ASP A 306 -5.60 -27.82 -0.52
C ASP A 306 -4.98 -29.14 -0.03
N PRO A 307 -3.87 -29.09 0.73
CA PRO A 307 -3.22 -30.28 1.27
C PRO A 307 -4.10 -31.11 2.21
N ALA A 308 -5.11 -30.49 2.84
CA ALA A 308 -5.96 -31.16 3.83
C ALA A 308 -7.15 -31.91 3.18
N THR A 309 -7.75 -31.33 2.14
CA THR A 309 -8.94 -31.88 1.49
C THR A 309 -8.67 -32.56 0.15
N ASN A 310 -7.45 -32.41 -0.41
CA ASN A 310 -7.07 -32.85 -1.77
C ASN A 310 -7.96 -32.26 -2.88
N VAL A 311 -8.77 -31.24 -2.58
CA VAL A 311 -9.59 -30.53 -3.56
C VAL A 311 -8.71 -29.51 -4.26
N THR A 312 -8.85 -29.43 -5.59
CA THR A 312 -8.19 -28.40 -6.39
C THR A 312 -9.16 -27.26 -6.61
N TYR A 313 -8.81 -26.09 -6.11
CA TYR A 313 -9.56 -24.85 -6.31
C TYR A 313 -9.00 -24.12 -7.54
N SER A 314 -9.86 -23.83 -8.51
CA SER A 314 -9.54 -22.95 -9.63
C SER A 314 -9.53 -21.50 -9.17
N PHE A 315 -8.85 -20.62 -9.90
CA PHE A 315 -8.88 -19.18 -9.67
C PHE A 315 -10.31 -18.62 -9.60
N THR A 316 -11.23 -19.15 -10.42
CA THR A 316 -12.64 -18.76 -10.37
C THR A 316 -13.33 -19.15 -9.07
N ASP A 317 -12.95 -20.29 -8.50
CA ASP A 317 -13.55 -20.81 -7.27
C ASP A 317 -13.02 -20.00 -6.09
N ILE A 318 -11.72 -19.70 -6.07
CA ILE A 318 -11.09 -18.79 -5.10
C ILE A 318 -11.75 -17.41 -5.17
N LEU A 319 -12.00 -16.86 -6.37
CA LEU A 319 -12.66 -15.57 -6.51
C LEU A 319 -14.12 -15.57 -6.03
N GLN A 320 -14.83 -16.68 -6.17
CA GLN A 320 -16.21 -16.80 -5.71
C GLN A 320 -16.30 -17.02 -4.21
N GLU A 321 -15.42 -17.85 -3.65
CA GLU A 321 -15.33 -18.10 -2.22
C GLU A 321 -14.77 -16.89 -1.46
N GLU A 322 -13.87 -16.10 -2.06
CA GLU A 322 -13.24 -14.92 -1.43
C GLU A 322 -13.67 -13.58 -2.05
N ALA A 323 -14.87 -13.54 -2.63
CA ALA A 323 -15.37 -12.36 -3.35
C ALA A 323 -15.35 -11.07 -2.52
N SER A 324 -15.52 -11.19 -1.20
CA SER A 324 -15.42 -10.06 -0.29
C SER A 324 -13.99 -9.53 -0.11
N ALA A 325 -13.00 -10.41 -0.03
CA ALA A 325 -11.60 -10.04 0.14
C ALA A 325 -11.09 -9.21 -1.05
N LEU A 326 -11.54 -9.57 -2.25
CA LEU A 326 -11.22 -8.87 -3.51
C LEU A 326 -11.60 -7.39 -3.47
N VAL A 327 -12.67 -7.06 -2.75
CA VAL A 327 -13.16 -5.70 -2.65
C VAL A 327 -12.50 -4.98 -1.48
N VAL A 328 -12.41 -5.63 -0.31
CA VAL A 328 -11.96 -4.99 0.94
C VAL A 328 -10.46 -4.74 0.96
N LEU A 329 -9.64 -5.68 0.49
CA LEU A 329 -8.18 -5.56 0.55
C LEU A 329 -7.65 -4.38 -0.26
N PRO A 330 -8.03 -4.18 -1.54
CA PRO A 330 -7.60 -3.00 -2.29
C PRO A 330 -8.12 -1.70 -1.69
N LEU A 331 -9.38 -1.70 -1.25
CA LEU A 331 -10.05 -0.56 -0.62
C LEU A 331 -9.23 -0.02 0.54
N LEU A 332 -8.83 -0.94 1.41
CA LEU A 332 -8.14 -0.64 2.63
C LEU A 332 -6.69 -0.24 2.38
N SER A 333 -6.00 -0.97 1.49
CA SER A 333 -4.65 -0.62 1.05
C SER A 333 -4.60 0.81 0.49
N ILE A 334 -5.58 1.19 -0.34
CA ILE A 334 -5.70 2.55 -0.88
C ILE A 334 -5.96 3.56 0.24
N MET A 335 -6.86 3.25 1.17
CA MET A 335 -7.21 4.16 2.26
C MET A 335 -6.02 4.44 3.19
N GLU A 336 -5.30 3.40 3.58
CA GLU A 336 -4.10 3.50 4.43
C GLU A 336 -3.03 4.33 3.72
N HIS A 337 -2.75 3.99 2.45
CA HIS A 337 -1.74 4.70 1.66
C HIS A 337 -2.09 6.17 1.43
N ILE A 338 -3.34 6.49 1.04
CA ILE A 338 -3.77 7.89 0.85
C ILE A 338 -3.66 8.68 2.15
N THR A 339 -3.96 8.05 3.30
CA THR A 339 -3.84 8.71 4.61
C THR A 339 -2.38 9.04 4.92
N ILE A 340 -1.46 8.11 4.65
CA ILE A 340 -0.01 8.32 4.81
C ILE A 340 0.47 9.39 3.85
N ALA A 341 0.13 9.29 2.55
CA ALA A 341 0.48 10.28 1.56
C ALA A 341 0.00 11.66 2.00
N LYS A 342 -1.27 11.79 2.43
CA LYS A 342 -1.85 13.06 2.93
C LYS A 342 -1.10 13.67 4.11
N ALA A 343 -0.50 12.85 4.97
CA ALA A 343 0.35 13.35 6.05
C ALA A 343 1.63 14.04 5.54
N PHE A 344 2.09 13.70 4.33
CA PHE A 344 3.24 14.31 3.65
C PHE A 344 2.86 15.36 2.59
N ALA A 345 1.56 15.60 2.36
CA ALA A 345 1.10 16.58 1.39
C ALA A 345 1.56 17.99 1.77
N ARG A 346 2.12 18.73 0.80
CA ARG A 346 2.43 20.16 0.96
C ARG A 346 1.43 20.99 0.14
N PRO A 347 1.12 22.24 0.54
CA PRO A 347 0.24 23.12 -0.24
C PRO A 347 0.69 23.30 -1.70
N GLU A 348 2.00 23.25 -1.93
CA GLU A 348 2.65 23.41 -3.23
C GLU A 348 2.54 22.17 -4.13
N ASN A 349 2.36 20.98 -3.55
CA ASN A 349 2.24 19.71 -4.27
C ASN A 349 1.08 18.89 -3.69
N PRO A 350 -0.17 19.17 -4.11
CA PRO A 350 -1.33 18.43 -3.64
C PRO A 350 -1.30 17.00 -4.20
N ILE A 351 -1.81 16.06 -3.40
CA ILE A 351 -1.83 14.65 -3.78
C ILE A 351 -2.89 14.38 -4.84
N ASP A 352 -2.48 13.72 -5.90
CA ASP A 352 -3.38 13.11 -6.87
C ASP A 352 -3.74 11.69 -6.40
N ALA A 353 -4.90 11.56 -5.75
CA ALA A 353 -5.38 10.28 -5.23
C ALA A 353 -5.55 9.21 -6.33
N SER A 354 -5.84 9.60 -7.58
CA SER A 354 -5.98 8.65 -8.69
C SER A 354 -4.63 8.07 -9.08
N GLN A 355 -3.59 8.91 -9.08
CA GLN A 355 -2.23 8.49 -9.37
C GLN A 355 -1.68 7.59 -8.26
N GLU A 356 -1.91 7.95 -6.99
CA GLU A 356 -1.52 7.11 -5.85
C GLU A 356 -2.21 5.74 -5.91
N MET A 357 -3.52 5.70 -6.14
CA MET A 357 -4.27 4.45 -6.30
C MET A 357 -3.70 3.56 -7.42
N LEU A 358 -3.42 4.16 -8.59
CA LEU A 358 -2.83 3.45 -9.73
C LEU A 358 -1.44 2.88 -9.37
N SER A 359 -0.61 3.67 -8.69
CA SER A 359 0.75 3.28 -8.34
C SER A 359 0.77 2.08 -7.38
N ILE A 360 -0.10 2.06 -6.37
CA ILE A 360 -0.24 0.94 -5.43
C ILE A 360 -0.76 -0.30 -6.17
N GLY A 361 -1.80 -0.14 -6.99
CA GLY A 361 -2.41 -1.24 -7.73
C GLY A 361 -1.39 -1.94 -8.64
N ILE A 362 -0.61 -1.16 -9.40
CA ILE A 362 0.46 -1.70 -10.25
C ILE A 362 1.57 -2.32 -9.40
N SER A 363 1.94 -1.71 -8.27
CA SER A 363 2.95 -2.25 -7.35
C SER A 363 2.55 -3.62 -6.81
N ASN A 364 1.28 -3.80 -6.42
CA ASN A 364 0.75 -5.06 -5.92
C ASN A 364 0.62 -6.11 -7.04
N ILE A 365 0.19 -5.71 -8.24
CA ILE A 365 0.11 -6.61 -9.39
C ILE A 365 1.51 -7.11 -9.79
N ILE A 366 2.50 -6.23 -9.87
CA ILE A 366 3.88 -6.65 -10.18
C ILE A 366 4.45 -7.47 -9.04
N GLY A 367 4.18 -7.08 -7.78
CA GLY A 367 4.62 -7.81 -6.59
C GLY A 367 4.11 -9.25 -6.53
N SER A 368 2.92 -9.55 -7.05
CA SER A 368 2.38 -10.92 -7.06
C SER A 368 3.18 -11.91 -7.93
N PHE A 369 4.03 -11.41 -8.83
CA PHE A 369 4.96 -12.24 -9.60
C PHE A 369 6.24 -12.59 -8.82
N PHE A 370 6.41 -12.08 -7.60
CA PHE A 370 7.61 -12.22 -6.79
C PHE A 370 7.36 -12.89 -5.42
N ARG A 371 6.38 -13.81 -5.37
CA ARG A 371 5.94 -14.57 -4.18
C ARG A 371 5.38 -13.74 -3.03
#